data_AF-A0AA97A3P0-F1
#
_entry.id   AF-A0AA97A3P0-F1
#
_cell.length_a   1.000
_cell.length_b   1.000
_cell.length_c   1.000
_cell.angle_alpha   90.00
_cell.angle_beta   90.00
_cell.angle_gamma   90.00
#
_symmetry.space_group_name_H-M   'P 1'
#
loop_
_entity.id
_entity.type
_entity.pdbx_description
1 polymer ?
#
loop_
_entity_poly.entity_id
_entity_poly.type
_entity_poly.pdbx_seq_one_letter_code
_entity_poly.pdbx_strand_id
1 'polypeptide(L)'
;MNHFNKNQDQSPDLKASSNSNSNSNPNFTNPDSKANQHPTRWISESKGNSLSGKTIVIGVTGSIAAVSIVTLARELIRYGADVFSVTTDAACQIIHPNALHYATGNPVITELSGRVEHVEFFGSKGRGDLLLIAPATANTISKIAMGIDDTPVTTFATTAIGEGKKVMIVPAMHESMYRHPKVIENLKTLKSWGIEIVGPRMEEGIAKIANNDEIVWRIKRALEENSPSTTGFSGTNIFITSGATAESIDSIRILTNRASGKTGTALALSAYEKGAEVFLFHRNKLDFDLPHLNEIYVESADDMTKSVIQKIKDEKSTGAKHKNILISAAAISDYTTDKKEEKIKSGKSELILSLHPTKKLIEEAKKADPDLLVVAFKAETAMSFEELMDSAAQKINEGIADIVVANNVREKGMGTDDNDVYLVFKDLMIKWIPISGRKEMIADEILKFIAQNNESKGTTESDNFTNKFTAASSMNSMMLGDKLSEKANEIGDADDENKLMKDQKESHQKSGRYKKPVQMKGRVFKR
;
A
#
# COMPACT_ATOMS: atom_id res chain seq x y z
N MET A 1 -42.02 45.82 -49.19
CA MET A 1 -41.59 47.15 -48.74
C MET A 1 -40.16 47.02 -48.23
N ASN A 2 -39.26 47.82 -48.80
CA ASN A 2 -37.83 47.97 -48.51
C ASN A 2 -37.60 48.33 -47.01
N HIS A 3 -36.44 48.21 -46.36
CA HIS A 3 -35.08 48.62 -46.75
C HIS A 3 -34.01 48.10 -45.77
N PHE A 4 -32.78 48.04 -46.29
CA PHE A 4 -31.44 47.94 -45.68
C PHE A 4 -31.03 49.13 -44.78
N ASN A 5 -30.15 48.89 -43.78
CA ASN A 5 -28.81 49.53 -43.56
C ASN A 5 -28.26 49.10 -42.17
N LYS A 6 -27.07 48.50 -42.00
CA LYS A 6 -25.65 48.97 -42.11
C LYS A 6 -25.23 50.10 -41.16
N ASN A 7 -24.18 49.81 -40.37
CA ASN A 7 -23.15 50.65 -39.68
C ASN A 7 -22.96 50.18 -38.22
N GLN A 8 -21.78 50.04 -37.61
CA GLN A 8 -20.42 50.45 -37.96
C GLN A 8 -19.42 49.71 -37.02
N ASP A 9 -18.26 49.32 -37.57
CA ASP A 9 -17.03 48.98 -36.85
C ASP A 9 -16.34 50.26 -36.34
N GLN A 10 -15.84 50.28 -35.10
CA GLN A 10 -14.62 51.01 -34.68
C GLN A 10 -13.98 50.36 -33.43
N SER A 11 -12.74 49.88 -33.61
CA SER A 11 -11.79 49.38 -32.59
C SER A 11 -11.34 50.49 -31.61
N PRO A 12 -10.59 50.20 -30.50
CA PRO A 12 -9.15 49.95 -30.65
C PRO A 12 -8.49 48.97 -29.65
N ASP A 13 -7.45 48.31 -30.15
CA ASP A 13 -6.14 48.02 -29.53
C ASP A 13 -6.03 47.91 -27.99
N LEU A 14 -5.73 46.70 -27.52
CA LEU A 14 -4.88 46.52 -26.34
C LEU A 14 -3.63 45.72 -26.70
N LYS A 15 -2.52 46.44 -26.59
CA LYS A 15 -1.14 46.08 -26.87
C LYS A 15 -0.73 44.76 -26.23
N ALA A 16 -0.18 43.88 -27.06
CA ALA A 16 0.77 42.86 -26.62
C ALA A 16 1.98 43.55 -25.98
N SER A 17 2.23 43.24 -24.70
CA SER A 17 3.54 43.45 -24.10
C SER A 17 4.11 42.08 -23.76
N SER A 18 5.18 41.77 -24.48
CA SER A 18 6.11 40.69 -24.20
C SER A 18 6.75 40.91 -22.83
N ASN A 19 6.63 39.93 -21.95
CA ASN A 19 7.66 39.71 -20.93
C ASN A 19 7.89 38.22 -20.76
N SER A 20 8.91 37.75 -21.48
CA SER A 20 9.65 36.54 -21.17
C SER A 20 10.29 36.69 -19.80
N ASN A 21 9.95 35.82 -18.85
CA ASN A 21 10.88 35.41 -17.81
C ASN A 21 10.61 33.96 -17.44
N SER A 22 11.47 33.11 -17.99
CA SER A 22 11.71 31.74 -17.56
C SER A 22 12.21 31.74 -16.11
N ASN A 23 11.48 31.11 -15.21
CA ASN A 23 12.07 30.46 -14.04
C ASN A 23 11.21 29.26 -13.64
N SER A 24 11.68 28.08 -14.05
CA SER A 24 11.14 26.78 -13.70
C SER A 24 11.47 26.46 -12.24
N ASN A 25 10.44 26.33 -11.42
CA ASN A 25 10.53 25.72 -10.10
C ASN A 25 9.56 24.53 -10.06
N PRO A 26 10.04 23.26 -9.99
CA PRO A 26 9.16 22.10 -9.98
C PRO A 26 8.81 21.80 -8.52
N ASN A 27 7.67 22.28 -8.02
CA ASN A 27 6.91 21.71 -6.88
C ASN A 27 5.81 22.64 -6.33
N PHE A 28 5.05 23.30 -7.19
CA PHE A 28 3.73 23.80 -6.82
C PHE A 28 2.78 23.55 -7.99
N THR A 29 1.89 22.57 -7.85
CA THR A 29 0.77 22.38 -8.77
C THR A 29 -0.09 23.64 -8.75
N ASN A 30 -0.17 24.33 -9.88
CA ASN A 30 -0.98 25.54 -10.04
C ASN A 30 -2.44 25.26 -9.60
N PRO A 31 -3.02 26.00 -8.64
CA PRO A 31 -4.40 25.82 -8.20
C PRO A 31 -5.42 25.96 -9.34
N ASP A 32 -5.09 26.67 -10.44
CA ASP A 32 -5.94 26.78 -11.63
C ASP A 32 -6.06 25.46 -12.43
N SER A 33 -5.13 24.51 -12.26
CA SER A 33 -5.14 23.24 -13.00
C SER A 33 -6.26 22.28 -12.58
N LYS A 34 -6.78 22.42 -11.35
CA LYS A 34 -7.90 21.61 -10.85
C LYS A 34 -9.27 22.18 -11.23
N ALA A 35 -9.36 23.46 -11.58
CA ALA A 35 -10.62 24.14 -11.87
C ALA A 35 -11.27 23.69 -13.19
N ASN A 36 -10.47 23.22 -14.16
CA ASN A 36 -10.94 22.74 -15.47
C ASN A 36 -11.03 21.21 -15.59
N GLN A 37 -10.83 20.47 -14.50
CA GLN A 37 -10.92 19.01 -14.49
C GLN A 37 -12.30 18.54 -14.04
N HIS A 38 -12.75 17.40 -14.57
CA HIS A 38 -14.00 16.78 -14.12
C HIS A 38 -13.96 16.53 -12.59
N PRO A 39 -15.03 16.82 -11.82
CA PRO A 39 -15.02 16.74 -10.36
C PRO A 39 -14.60 15.40 -9.75
N THR A 40 -14.77 14.30 -10.49
CA THR A 40 -14.27 12.97 -10.05
C THR A 40 -12.75 12.96 -9.83
N ARG A 41 -11.98 13.86 -10.45
CA ARG A 41 -10.52 13.94 -10.23
C ARG A 41 -10.14 14.45 -8.83
N TRP A 42 -11.08 15.04 -8.09
CA TRP A 42 -10.81 15.50 -6.72
C TRP A 42 -10.55 14.36 -5.73
N ILE A 43 -11.01 13.14 -6.03
CA ILE A 43 -10.71 11.95 -5.21
C ILE A 43 -9.40 11.27 -5.60
N SER A 44 -8.69 11.80 -6.61
CA SER A 44 -7.43 11.20 -7.08
C SER A 44 -6.41 11.14 -5.96
N GLU A 45 -5.70 10.01 -5.90
CA GLU A 45 -4.66 9.72 -4.89
C GLU A 45 -5.16 9.74 -3.43
N SER A 46 -6.47 9.80 -3.20
CA SER A 46 -7.04 9.82 -1.86
C SER A 46 -6.88 8.52 -1.09
N LYS A 47 -6.48 7.39 -1.70
CA LYS A 47 -6.14 6.10 -1.03
C LYS A 47 -4.66 5.70 -1.19
N GLY A 48 -3.93 6.34 -2.10
CA GLY A 48 -2.51 6.10 -2.38
C GLY A 48 -2.17 6.54 -3.79
N ASN A 49 -0.90 6.44 -4.20
CA ASN A 49 -0.43 6.89 -5.51
C ASN A 49 0.17 5.74 -6.34
N SER A 50 -0.11 4.48 -5.98
CA SER A 50 0.43 3.29 -6.63
C SER A 50 0.11 3.16 -8.13
N LEU A 51 -0.98 3.79 -8.58
CA LEU A 51 -1.37 3.82 -9.99
C LEU A 51 -1.15 5.19 -10.64
N SER A 52 -0.44 6.10 -9.97
CA SER A 52 -0.16 7.43 -10.51
C SER A 52 0.61 7.33 -11.83
N GLY A 53 0.15 8.05 -12.84
CA GLY A 53 0.70 8.01 -14.20
C GLY A 53 0.33 6.76 -15.01
N LYS A 54 -0.52 5.86 -14.49
CA LYS A 54 -1.01 4.69 -15.24
C LYS A 54 -2.34 4.97 -15.92
N THR A 55 -2.45 4.62 -17.20
CA THR A 55 -3.70 4.72 -17.97
C THR A 55 -4.37 3.34 -18.06
N ILE A 56 -5.58 3.23 -17.52
CA ILE A 56 -6.38 2.01 -17.54
C ILE A 56 -7.61 2.22 -18.41
N VAL A 57 -7.84 1.35 -19.39
CA VAL A 57 -9.06 1.36 -20.20
C VAL A 57 -9.96 0.23 -19.72
N ILE A 58 -11.20 0.55 -19.32
CA ILE A 58 -12.20 -0.42 -18.89
C ILE A 58 -13.16 -0.72 -20.05
N GLY A 59 -13.11 -1.93 -20.59
CA GLY A 59 -14.07 -2.49 -21.52
C GLY A 59 -15.30 -3.05 -20.80
N VAL A 60 -16.44 -2.38 -20.92
CA VAL A 60 -17.70 -2.75 -20.25
C VAL A 60 -18.62 -3.47 -21.23
N THR A 61 -19.05 -4.67 -20.86
CA THR A 61 -19.92 -5.52 -21.69
C THR A 61 -21.33 -5.67 -21.10
N GLY A 62 -22.28 -6.17 -21.89
CA GLY A 62 -23.71 -6.28 -21.54
C GLY A 62 -24.06 -7.29 -20.44
N SER A 63 -23.62 -7.03 -19.22
CA SER A 63 -23.97 -7.79 -18.01
C SER A 63 -24.52 -6.85 -16.94
N ILE A 64 -25.43 -7.34 -16.10
CA ILE A 64 -26.01 -6.54 -15.00
C ILE A 64 -24.92 -6.03 -14.03
N ALA A 65 -23.80 -6.74 -13.93
CA ALA A 65 -22.63 -6.32 -13.16
C ALA A 65 -21.97 -5.02 -13.70
N ALA A 66 -22.36 -4.52 -14.87
CA ALA A 66 -21.83 -3.26 -15.42
C ALA A 66 -22.06 -2.07 -14.47
N VAL A 67 -23.08 -2.14 -13.60
CA VAL A 67 -23.34 -1.11 -12.58
C VAL A 67 -22.21 -0.98 -11.55
N SER A 68 -21.46 -2.06 -11.26
CA SER A 68 -20.35 -2.03 -10.30
C SER A 68 -19.09 -1.35 -10.87
N ILE A 69 -19.06 -1.08 -12.17
CA ILE A 69 -17.92 -0.43 -12.83
C ILE A 69 -17.80 1.04 -12.43
N VAL A 70 -18.91 1.69 -12.06
CA VAL A 70 -18.89 3.06 -11.53
C VAL A 70 -18.04 3.14 -10.27
N THR A 71 -18.21 2.19 -9.35
CA THR A 71 -17.43 2.16 -8.10
C THR A 71 -16.00 1.69 -8.38
N LEU A 72 -15.79 0.70 -9.25
CA LEU A 72 -14.46 0.22 -9.61
C LEU A 72 -13.57 1.32 -10.23
N ALA A 73 -14.09 2.06 -11.22
CA ALA A 73 -13.37 3.15 -11.87
C ALA A 73 -12.95 4.22 -10.86
N ARG A 74 -13.86 4.57 -9.94
CA ARG A 74 -13.56 5.55 -8.88
C ARG A 74 -12.49 5.03 -7.93
N GLU A 75 -12.52 3.76 -7.54
CA GLU A 75 -11.49 3.18 -6.68
C GLU A 75 -10.11 3.18 -7.36
N LEU A 76 -10.01 2.90 -8.66
CA LEU A 76 -8.76 3.03 -9.42
C LEU A 76 -8.23 4.48 -9.42
N ILE A 77 -9.12 5.47 -9.58
CA ILE A 77 -8.75 6.90 -9.49
C ILE A 77 -8.24 7.25 -8.09
N ARG A 78 -8.82 6.70 -7.02
CA ARG A 78 -8.30 6.94 -5.65
C ARG A 78 -6.86 6.47 -5.44
N TYR A 79 -6.38 5.57 -6.28
CA TYR A 79 -4.98 5.12 -6.31
C TYR A 79 -4.12 5.87 -7.35
N GLY A 80 -4.68 6.83 -8.08
CA GLY A 80 -3.97 7.72 -9.02
C GLY A 80 -4.12 7.38 -10.50
N ALA A 81 -4.90 6.35 -10.86
CA ALA A 81 -5.03 5.93 -12.26
C ALA A 81 -5.79 6.96 -13.12
N ASP A 82 -5.39 7.09 -14.39
CA ASP A 82 -6.18 7.72 -15.43
C ASP A 82 -7.07 6.68 -16.12
N VAL A 83 -8.38 6.76 -15.88
CA VAL A 83 -9.31 5.68 -16.25
C VAL A 83 -10.17 6.10 -17.44
N PHE A 84 -10.24 5.29 -18.49
CA PHE A 84 -11.15 5.48 -19.63
C PHE A 84 -12.15 4.33 -19.70
N SER A 85 -13.28 4.53 -20.38
CA SER A 85 -14.25 3.46 -20.60
C SER A 85 -14.58 3.30 -22.07
N VAL A 86 -14.63 2.05 -22.51
CA VAL A 86 -15.13 1.62 -23.81
C VAL A 86 -16.25 0.62 -23.59
N THR A 87 -17.35 0.74 -24.33
CA THR A 87 -18.56 -0.06 -24.08
C THR A 87 -18.99 -0.83 -25.30
N THR A 88 -19.63 -1.99 -25.10
CA THR A 88 -20.47 -2.61 -26.15
C THR A 88 -21.85 -1.95 -26.18
N ASP A 89 -22.57 -2.01 -27.30
CA ASP A 89 -23.96 -1.54 -27.40
C ASP A 89 -24.87 -2.16 -26.33
N ALA A 90 -24.70 -3.45 -26.05
CA ALA A 90 -25.45 -4.17 -25.03
C ALA A 90 -25.18 -3.63 -23.60
N ALA A 91 -24.00 -3.07 -23.34
CA ALA A 91 -23.69 -2.44 -22.05
C ALA A 91 -24.45 -1.12 -21.89
N CYS A 92 -24.61 -0.34 -22.97
CA CYS A 92 -25.34 0.92 -22.96
C CYS A 92 -26.83 0.76 -22.63
N GLN A 93 -27.40 -0.44 -22.84
CA GLN A 93 -28.77 -0.78 -22.44
C GLN A 93 -28.92 -1.03 -20.93
N ILE A 94 -27.81 -1.21 -20.21
CA ILE A 94 -27.78 -1.52 -18.77
C ILE A 94 -27.25 -0.33 -17.97
N ILE A 95 -26.16 0.25 -18.43
CA ILE A 95 -25.53 1.43 -17.83
C ILE A 95 -25.37 2.52 -18.88
N HIS A 96 -25.97 3.68 -18.62
CA HIS A 96 -25.88 4.81 -19.53
C HIS A 96 -24.44 5.37 -19.56
N PRO A 97 -23.88 5.74 -20.74
CA PRO A 97 -22.54 6.32 -20.86
C PRO A 97 -22.25 7.49 -19.89
N ASN A 98 -23.24 8.33 -19.59
CA ASN A 98 -23.08 9.42 -18.61
C ASN A 98 -22.65 8.94 -17.21
N ALA A 99 -23.08 7.75 -16.75
CA ALA A 99 -22.65 7.21 -15.46
C ALA A 99 -21.17 6.83 -15.46
N LEU A 100 -20.69 6.28 -16.57
CA LEU A 100 -19.27 5.94 -16.76
C LEU A 100 -18.42 7.20 -16.97
N HIS A 101 -18.93 8.21 -17.68
CA HIS A 101 -18.28 9.53 -17.76
C HIS A 101 -18.16 10.14 -16.36
N TYR A 102 -19.23 10.15 -15.56
CA TYR A 102 -19.18 10.61 -14.17
C TYR A 102 -18.11 9.86 -13.36
N ALA A 103 -18.05 8.53 -13.51
CA ALA A 103 -17.13 7.69 -12.76
C ALA A 103 -15.65 7.97 -13.12
N THR A 104 -15.36 8.06 -14.41
CA THR A 104 -14.00 8.17 -14.96
C THR A 104 -13.49 9.60 -15.11
N GLY A 105 -14.42 10.54 -15.31
CA GLY A 105 -14.13 11.92 -15.69
C GLY A 105 -13.67 12.08 -17.14
N ASN A 106 -13.82 11.05 -17.96
CA ASN A 106 -13.45 11.04 -19.37
C ASN A 106 -14.68 10.69 -20.25
N PRO A 107 -14.75 11.19 -21.50
CA PRO A 107 -15.74 10.74 -22.46
C PRO A 107 -15.67 9.22 -22.67
N VAL A 108 -16.85 8.59 -22.82
CA VAL A 108 -16.99 7.14 -23.00
C VAL A 108 -16.98 6.81 -24.48
N ILE A 109 -16.23 5.79 -24.86
CA ILE A 109 -16.11 5.32 -26.23
C ILE A 109 -17.20 4.27 -26.47
N THR A 110 -18.25 4.66 -27.17
CA THR A 110 -19.38 3.78 -27.52
C THR A 110 -19.26 3.23 -28.94
N GLU A 111 -18.48 3.89 -29.79
CA GLU A 111 -18.21 3.50 -31.18
C GLU A 111 -16.78 3.91 -31.54
N LEU A 112 -16.20 3.26 -32.56
CA LEU A 112 -14.90 3.65 -33.11
C LEU A 112 -15.10 4.71 -34.19
N SER A 113 -14.31 5.78 -34.13
CA SER A 113 -14.39 6.90 -35.07
C SER A 113 -13.12 7.03 -35.90
N GLY A 114 -13.03 8.08 -36.72
CA GLY A 114 -11.80 8.46 -37.42
C GLY A 114 -10.63 8.80 -36.50
N ARG A 115 -10.84 8.90 -35.18
CA ARG A 115 -9.77 9.01 -34.19
C ARG A 115 -9.04 7.70 -33.92
N VAL A 116 -9.61 6.56 -34.35
CA VAL A 116 -9.00 5.24 -34.23
C VAL A 116 -8.62 4.94 -32.77
N GLU A 117 -9.59 5.03 -31.87
CA GLU A 117 -9.39 5.06 -30.42
C GLU A 117 -8.64 3.81 -29.91
N HIS A 118 -8.92 2.63 -30.48
CA HIS A 118 -8.22 1.40 -30.11
C HIS A 118 -6.71 1.49 -30.37
N VAL A 119 -6.27 2.19 -31.43
CA VAL A 119 -4.86 2.47 -31.70
C VAL A 119 -4.33 3.60 -30.81
N GLU A 120 -5.13 4.64 -30.53
CA GLU A 120 -4.77 5.74 -29.60
C GLU A 120 -4.36 5.18 -28.23
N PHE A 121 -5.06 4.16 -27.74
CA PHE A 121 -4.76 3.53 -26.46
C PHE A 121 -3.76 2.38 -26.56
N PHE A 122 -3.93 1.46 -27.50
CA PHE A 122 -3.22 0.19 -27.46
C PHE A 122 -2.36 -0.12 -28.69
N GLY A 123 -2.27 0.78 -29.67
CA GLY A 123 -1.29 0.64 -30.75
C GLY A 123 0.16 0.75 -30.24
N SER A 124 1.12 0.59 -31.15
CA SER A 124 2.56 0.72 -30.85
C SER A 124 3.00 1.98 -30.08
N LYS A 125 2.31 3.11 -30.28
CA LYS A 125 2.51 4.38 -29.53
C LYS A 125 1.37 4.70 -28.58
N GLY A 126 0.53 3.71 -28.29
CA GLY A 126 -0.66 3.86 -27.49
C GLY A 126 -0.35 4.13 -26.03
N ARG A 127 -1.16 4.99 -25.42
CA ARG A 127 -0.98 5.47 -24.04
C ARG A 127 -1.57 4.56 -22.96
N GLY A 128 -2.30 3.52 -23.33
CA GLY A 128 -2.89 2.54 -22.42
C GLY A 128 -1.85 1.59 -21.85
N ASP A 129 -1.85 1.44 -20.52
CA ASP A 129 -0.99 0.50 -19.80
C ASP A 129 -1.68 -0.85 -19.57
N LEU A 130 -3.01 -0.84 -19.36
CA LEU A 130 -3.81 -2.05 -19.14
C LEU A 130 -5.23 -1.91 -19.70
N LEU A 131 -5.68 -2.95 -20.41
CA LEU A 131 -7.09 -3.13 -20.80
C LEU A 131 -7.77 -4.07 -19.79
N LEU A 132 -8.73 -3.54 -19.05
CA LEU A 132 -9.59 -4.31 -18.15
C LEU A 132 -10.94 -4.56 -18.80
N ILE A 133 -11.32 -5.79 -19.08
CA ILE A 133 -12.65 -6.12 -19.58
C ILE A 133 -13.50 -6.60 -18.41
N ALA A 134 -14.32 -5.69 -17.86
CA ALA A 134 -15.11 -5.90 -16.65
C ALA A 134 -16.46 -5.17 -16.74
N PRO A 135 -17.58 -5.87 -16.49
CA PRO A 135 -17.72 -7.32 -16.60
C PRO A 135 -17.42 -7.80 -18.03
N ALA A 136 -16.96 -9.04 -18.16
CA ALA A 136 -16.83 -9.74 -19.42
C ALA A 136 -17.90 -10.84 -19.54
N THR A 137 -18.86 -10.64 -20.45
CA THR A 137 -19.86 -11.67 -20.76
C THR A 137 -19.23 -12.87 -21.49
N ALA A 138 -19.90 -14.02 -21.45
CA ALA A 138 -19.49 -15.20 -22.22
C ALA A 138 -19.38 -14.92 -23.73
N ASN A 139 -20.25 -14.05 -24.26
CA ASN A 139 -20.22 -13.63 -25.66
C ASN A 139 -18.92 -12.90 -25.98
N THR A 140 -18.56 -11.86 -25.21
CA THR A 140 -17.32 -11.11 -25.43
C THR A 140 -16.08 -11.99 -25.24
N ILE A 141 -16.05 -12.83 -24.20
CA ILE A 141 -14.96 -13.80 -23.98
C ILE A 141 -14.78 -14.71 -25.19
N SER A 142 -15.88 -15.23 -25.73
CA SER A 142 -15.84 -16.13 -26.89
C SER A 142 -15.40 -15.42 -28.17
N LYS A 143 -15.84 -14.17 -28.37
CA LYS A 143 -15.40 -13.36 -29.51
C LYS A 143 -13.89 -13.10 -29.47
N ILE A 144 -13.37 -12.66 -28.33
CA ILE A 144 -11.93 -12.41 -28.15
C ILE A 144 -11.12 -13.69 -28.40
N ALA A 145 -11.54 -14.82 -27.82
CA ALA A 145 -10.83 -16.08 -28.00
C ALA A 145 -10.79 -16.56 -29.46
N MET A 146 -11.78 -16.17 -30.27
CA MET A 146 -11.89 -16.52 -31.68
C MET A 146 -11.37 -15.40 -32.63
N GLY A 147 -10.82 -14.31 -32.09
CA GLY A 147 -10.34 -13.18 -32.88
C GLY A 147 -11.43 -12.36 -33.57
N ILE A 148 -12.68 -12.41 -33.07
CA ILE A 148 -13.79 -11.60 -33.58
C ILE A 148 -13.74 -10.24 -32.89
N ASP A 149 -13.67 -9.17 -33.69
CA ASP A 149 -13.44 -7.80 -33.25
C ASP A 149 -14.54 -6.80 -33.70
N ASP A 150 -15.78 -7.28 -33.74
CA ASP A 150 -16.96 -6.57 -34.27
C ASP A 150 -17.63 -5.56 -33.32
N THR A 151 -17.09 -5.33 -32.14
CA THR A 151 -17.50 -4.29 -31.18
C THR A 151 -16.31 -3.46 -30.71
N PRO A 152 -16.49 -2.21 -30.26
CA PRO A 152 -15.38 -1.40 -29.75
C PRO A 152 -14.54 -2.13 -28.69
N VAL A 153 -15.17 -2.79 -27.72
CA VAL A 153 -14.46 -3.56 -26.67
C VAL A 153 -13.62 -4.69 -27.26
N THR A 154 -14.15 -5.46 -28.21
CA THR A 154 -13.41 -6.55 -28.84
C THR A 154 -12.29 -6.04 -29.77
N THR A 155 -12.48 -4.91 -30.47
CA THR A 155 -11.41 -4.29 -31.26
C THR A 155 -10.28 -3.76 -30.39
N PHE A 156 -10.61 -3.15 -29.24
CA PHE A 156 -9.62 -2.77 -28.22
C PHE A 156 -8.86 -4.00 -27.72
N ALA A 157 -9.55 -5.11 -27.46
CA ALA A 157 -8.93 -6.36 -27.04
C ALA A 157 -7.96 -6.91 -28.10
N THR A 158 -8.39 -7.00 -29.36
CA THR A 158 -7.53 -7.45 -30.47
C THR A 158 -6.28 -6.60 -30.60
N THR A 159 -6.42 -5.28 -30.51
CA THR A 159 -5.28 -4.34 -30.61
C THR A 159 -4.32 -4.51 -29.44
N ALA A 160 -4.85 -4.56 -28.21
CA ALA A 160 -4.03 -4.73 -27.00
C ALA A 160 -3.28 -6.07 -27.00
N ILE A 161 -3.94 -7.17 -27.36
CA ILE A 161 -3.32 -8.49 -27.45
C ILE A 161 -2.24 -8.50 -28.54
N GLY A 162 -2.54 -7.96 -29.72
CA GLY A 162 -1.60 -7.92 -30.85
C GLY A 162 -0.33 -7.12 -30.56
N GLU A 163 -0.42 -6.07 -29.76
CA GLU A 163 0.70 -5.22 -29.34
C GLU A 163 1.37 -5.69 -28.02
N GLY A 164 0.94 -6.84 -27.48
CA GLY A 164 1.51 -7.41 -26.24
C GLY A 164 1.23 -6.57 -24.98
N LYS A 165 0.16 -5.77 -24.99
CA LYS A 165 -0.26 -4.95 -23.84
C LYS A 165 -0.94 -5.82 -22.79
N LYS A 166 -0.93 -5.38 -21.52
CA LYS A 166 -1.58 -6.12 -20.42
C LYS A 166 -3.09 -6.11 -20.60
N VAL A 167 -3.68 -7.30 -20.64
CA VAL A 167 -5.14 -7.50 -20.71
C VAL A 167 -5.59 -8.33 -19.52
N MET A 168 -6.65 -7.87 -18.88
CA MET A 168 -7.30 -8.56 -17.76
C MET A 168 -8.78 -8.70 -18.05
N ILE A 169 -9.35 -9.87 -17.78
CA ILE A 169 -10.76 -10.18 -18.00
C ILE A 169 -11.40 -10.56 -16.67
N VAL A 170 -12.56 -9.98 -16.39
CA VAL A 170 -13.36 -10.27 -15.19
C VAL A 170 -14.70 -10.89 -15.62
N PRO A 171 -14.81 -12.23 -15.70
CA PRO A 171 -16.01 -12.89 -16.17
C PRO A 171 -17.22 -12.59 -15.28
N ALA A 172 -18.37 -12.30 -15.90
CA ALA A 172 -19.65 -12.21 -15.20
C ALA A 172 -20.77 -12.79 -16.05
N MET A 173 -21.32 -13.93 -15.62
CA MET A 173 -22.35 -14.67 -16.34
C MET A 173 -23.08 -15.64 -15.40
N HIS A 174 -24.21 -16.17 -15.82
CA HIS A 174 -24.88 -17.24 -15.08
C HIS A 174 -24.00 -18.50 -15.02
N GLU A 175 -24.09 -19.30 -13.95
CA GLU A 175 -23.24 -20.47 -13.75
C GLU A 175 -23.34 -21.49 -14.90
N SER A 176 -24.53 -21.70 -15.46
CA SER A 176 -24.72 -22.58 -16.63
C SER A 176 -23.88 -22.16 -17.84
N MET A 177 -23.67 -20.85 -18.04
CA MET A 177 -22.78 -20.33 -19.08
C MET A 177 -21.32 -20.56 -18.73
N TYR A 178 -20.95 -20.41 -17.45
CA TYR A 178 -19.59 -20.64 -16.98
C TYR A 178 -19.19 -22.12 -17.07
N ARG A 179 -20.14 -23.04 -16.86
CA ARG A 179 -19.97 -24.49 -17.04
C ARG A 179 -20.01 -24.92 -18.51
N HIS A 180 -20.32 -24.03 -19.45
CA HIS A 180 -20.38 -24.38 -20.87
C HIS A 180 -18.98 -24.77 -21.39
N PRO A 181 -18.82 -25.93 -22.05
CA PRO A 181 -17.50 -26.48 -22.40
C PRO A 181 -16.69 -25.51 -23.27
N LYS A 182 -17.33 -24.86 -24.24
CA LYS A 182 -16.64 -23.89 -25.10
C LYS A 182 -16.19 -22.62 -24.34
N VAL A 183 -16.95 -22.17 -23.33
CA VAL A 183 -16.56 -20.99 -22.55
C VAL A 183 -15.34 -21.31 -21.69
N ILE A 184 -15.30 -22.50 -21.09
CA ILE A 184 -14.13 -22.99 -20.35
C ILE A 184 -12.90 -23.11 -21.27
N GLU A 185 -13.07 -23.67 -22.47
CA GLU A 185 -12.01 -23.75 -23.47
C GLU A 185 -11.51 -22.35 -23.87
N ASN A 186 -12.42 -21.42 -24.16
CA ASN A 186 -12.08 -20.04 -24.49
C ASN A 186 -11.29 -19.37 -23.36
N LEU A 187 -11.73 -19.50 -22.10
CA LEU A 187 -11.00 -18.99 -20.94
C LEU A 187 -9.60 -19.60 -20.81
N LYS A 188 -9.43 -20.89 -21.10
CA LYS A 188 -8.11 -21.55 -21.12
C LYS A 188 -7.22 -21.00 -22.23
N THR A 189 -7.77 -20.79 -23.42
CA THR A 189 -7.05 -20.17 -24.56
C THR A 189 -6.60 -18.75 -24.23
N LEU A 190 -7.47 -17.94 -23.65
CA LEU A 190 -7.11 -16.58 -23.25
C LEU A 190 -6.01 -16.59 -22.17
N LYS A 191 -6.11 -17.49 -21.18
CA LYS A 191 -5.05 -17.69 -20.19
C LYS A 191 -3.71 -18.10 -20.82
N SER A 192 -3.73 -18.96 -21.85
CA SER A 192 -2.49 -19.38 -22.53
C SER A 192 -1.85 -18.26 -23.37
N TRP A 193 -2.60 -17.20 -23.69
CA TRP A 193 -2.06 -15.95 -24.26
C TRP A 193 -1.47 -14.99 -23.21
N GLY A 194 -1.46 -15.37 -21.93
CA GLY A 194 -1.00 -14.52 -20.84
C GLY A 194 -2.03 -13.50 -20.35
N ILE A 195 -3.30 -13.63 -20.76
CA ILE A 195 -4.39 -12.79 -20.27
C ILE A 195 -4.78 -13.23 -18.87
N GLU A 196 -4.77 -12.29 -17.93
CA GLU A 196 -5.18 -12.57 -16.56
C GLU A 196 -6.71 -12.67 -16.46
N ILE A 197 -7.20 -13.73 -15.82
CA ILE A 197 -8.63 -13.90 -15.54
C ILE A 197 -8.85 -13.74 -14.04
N VAL A 198 -9.64 -12.75 -13.65
CA VAL A 198 -9.97 -12.45 -12.24
C VAL A 198 -11.39 -12.93 -11.93
N GLY A 199 -11.51 -13.84 -10.97
CA GLY A 199 -12.77 -14.53 -10.66
C GLY A 199 -13.20 -15.56 -11.72
N PRO A 200 -14.50 -15.91 -11.79
CA PRO A 200 -15.60 -15.38 -10.98
C PRO A 200 -15.56 -15.92 -9.54
N ARG A 201 -16.25 -15.23 -8.62
CA ARG A 201 -16.53 -15.79 -7.30
C ARG A 201 -17.71 -16.74 -7.44
N MET A 202 -17.54 -17.97 -6.93
CA MET A 202 -18.61 -18.96 -6.91
C MET A 202 -19.35 -18.84 -5.57
N GLU A 203 -20.50 -18.16 -5.57
CA GLU A 203 -21.37 -18.00 -4.40
C GLU A 203 -22.80 -18.43 -4.76
N GLU A 204 -23.45 -19.22 -3.91
CA GLU A 204 -24.86 -19.62 -4.09
C GLU A 204 -25.15 -20.31 -5.44
N GLY A 205 -24.16 -20.94 -6.06
CA GLY A 205 -24.28 -21.51 -7.42
C GLY A 205 -24.30 -20.45 -8.53
N ILE A 206 -23.80 -19.23 -8.26
CA ILE A 206 -23.73 -18.12 -9.21
C ILE A 206 -22.26 -17.69 -9.36
N ALA A 207 -21.82 -17.56 -10.61
CA ALA A 207 -20.53 -16.96 -10.96
C ALA A 207 -20.63 -15.42 -10.91
N LYS A 208 -20.50 -14.85 -9.70
CA LYS A 208 -20.53 -13.40 -9.49
C LYS A 208 -19.23 -12.76 -9.96
N ILE A 209 -19.31 -11.49 -10.36
CA ILE A 209 -18.12 -10.68 -10.64
C ILE A 209 -17.21 -10.66 -9.40
N ALA A 210 -15.89 -10.66 -9.63
CA ALA A 210 -14.90 -10.49 -8.57
C ALA A 210 -15.15 -9.19 -7.78
N ASN A 211 -14.71 -9.16 -6.52
CA ASN A 211 -14.80 -7.96 -5.71
C ASN A 211 -13.96 -6.85 -6.37
N ASN A 212 -14.44 -5.60 -6.34
CA ASN A 212 -13.67 -4.46 -6.83
C ASN A 212 -12.31 -4.36 -6.16
N ASP A 213 -12.19 -4.66 -4.85
CA ASP A 213 -10.91 -4.65 -4.16
C ASP A 213 -9.95 -5.71 -4.72
N GLU A 214 -10.45 -6.93 -5.01
CA GLU A 214 -9.66 -7.97 -5.68
C GLU A 214 -9.14 -7.46 -7.02
N ILE A 215 -10.03 -6.91 -7.86
CA ILE A 215 -9.67 -6.40 -9.20
C ILE A 215 -8.64 -5.28 -9.10
N VAL A 216 -8.80 -4.34 -8.17
CA VAL A 216 -7.84 -3.25 -7.96
C VAL A 216 -6.47 -3.79 -7.56
N TRP A 217 -6.39 -4.70 -6.60
CA TRP A 217 -5.10 -5.26 -6.17
C TRP A 217 -4.43 -6.08 -7.27
N ARG A 218 -5.20 -6.84 -8.05
CA ARG A 218 -4.72 -7.57 -9.24
C ARG A 218 -4.12 -6.62 -10.27
N ILE A 219 -4.82 -5.52 -10.59
CA ILE A 219 -4.34 -4.49 -11.52
C ILE A 219 -3.05 -3.86 -11.00
N LYS A 220 -2.99 -3.53 -9.71
CA LYS A 220 -1.80 -2.93 -9.09
C LYS A 220 -0.59 -3.86 -9.23
N ARG A 221 -0.72 -5.14 -8.87
CA ARG A 221 0.35 -6.13 -9.04
C ARG A 221 0.75 -6.28 -10.50
N ALA A 222 -0.22 -6.45 -11.39
CA ALA A 222 0.03 -6.57 -12.81
C ALA A 222 0.77 -5.33 -13.36
N LEU A 223 0.46 -4.11 -12.95
CA LEU A 223 1.15 -2.92 -13.44
C LEU A 223 2.52 -2.67 -12.80
N GLU A 224 2.75 -3.18 -11.59
CA GLU A 224 4.02 -3.04 -10.87
C GLU A 224 5.12 -3.95 -11.42
N GLU A 225 4.79 -5.18 -11.87
CA GLU A 225 5.75 -6.16 -12.41
C GLU A 225 6.65 -5.63 -13.55
N ASN A 226 6.23 -4.56 -14.25
CA ASN A 226 6.96 -3.96 -15.37
C ASN A 226 7.53 -2.57 -15.04
N SER A 227 7.45 -2.11 -13.79
CA SER A 227 7.94 -0.79 -13.40
C SER A 227 9.45 -0.82 -13.15
N PRO A 228 10.28 -0.03 -13.88
CA PRO A 228 11.72 0.02 -13.67
C PRO A 228 12.14 0.65 -12.32
N SER A 229 11.22 1.33 -11.62
CA SER A 229 11.56 2.18 -10.47
C SER A 229 11.52 1.48 -9.09
N THR A 230 11.09 0.22 -9.03
CA THR A 230 10.87 -0.50 -7.76
C THR A 230 11.13 -1.98 -7.97
N THR A 231 12.39 -2.34 -7.81
CA THR A 231 12.93 -3.71 -7.75
C THR A 231 12.04 -4.63 -6.92
N GLY A 232 11.17 -5.38 -7.60
CA GLY A 232 10.07 -6.12 -7.01
C GLY A 232 10.52 -7.30 -6.16
N PHE A 233 9.66 -7.71 -5.23
CA PHE A 233 9.82 -8.92 -4.41
C PHE A 233 9.58 -10.22 -5.20
N SER A 234 9.76 -10.20 -6.53
CA SER A 234 9.69 -11.41 -7.34
C SER A 234 10.75 -12.40 -6.86
N GLY A 235 10.37 -13.66 -6.68
CA GLY A 235 11.24 -14.66 -6.06
C GLY A 235 11.53 -14.40 -4.57
N THR A 236 10.70 -13.62 -3.87
CA THR A 236 10.80 -13.41 -2.42
C THR A 236 9.54 -13.90 -1.71
N ASN A 237 9.75 -14.70 -0.66
CA ASN A 237 8.73 -15.12 0.28
C ASN A 237 8.69 -14.14 1.46
N ILE A 238 7.52 -13.55 1.72
CA ILE A 238 7.32 -12.63 2.84
C ILE A 238 6.31 -13.23 3.82
N PHE A 239 6.80 -13.63 4.99
CA PHE A 239 6.02 -14.14 6.11
C PHE A 239 5.61 -12.96 6.99
N ILE A 240 4.32 -12.72 7.17
CA ILE A 240 3.80 -11.56 7.89
C ILE A 240 2.90 -12.03 9.02
N THR A 241 3.24 -11.70 10.26
CA THR A 241 2.33 -11.89 11.38
C THR A 241 1.46 -10.65 11.55
N SER A 242 0.16 -10.83 11.76
CA SER A 242 -0.79 -9.71 11.88
C SER A 242 -1.82 -9.94 12.99
N GLY A 243 -2.31 -8.84 13.57
CA GLY A 243 -3.36 -8.85 14.59
C GLY A 243 -2.86 -9.17 15.99
N ALA A 244 -3.77 -9.63 16.85
CA ALA A 244 -3.46 -10.11 18.19
C ALA A 244 -3.68 -11.61 18.27
N THR A 245 -2.86 -12.29 19.07
CA THR A 245 -3.12 -13.68 19.46
C THR A 245 -4.13 -13.74 20.59
N ALA A 246 -4.83 -14.86 20.71
CA ALA A 246 -5.77 -15.15 21.78
C ALA A 246 -5.34 -16.41 22.53
N GLU A 247 -5.01 -16.23 23.81
CA GLU A 247 -4.68 -17.33 24.70
C GLU A 247 -5.97 -17.81 25.39
N SER A 248 -6.38 -19.04 25.14
CA SER A 248 -7.62 -19.60 25.71
C SER A 248 -7.49 -19.77 27.23
N ILE A 249 -8.38 -19.12 27.97
CA ILE A 249 -8.51 -19.30 29.42
C ILE A 249 -9.41 -20.50 29.70
N ASP A 250 -10.55 -20.54 29.02
CA ASP A 250 -11.51 -21.64 29.04
C ASP A 250 -12.21 -21.75 27.67
N SER A 251 -13.22 -22.61 27.55
CA SER A 251 -13.98 -22.81 26.31
C SER A 251 -14.76 -21.58 25.79
N ILE A 252 -14.75 -20.46 26.52
CA ILE A 252 -15.50 -19.24 26.19
C ILE A 252 -14.60 -18.00 26.23
N ARG A 253 -13.65 -17.95 27.16
CA ARG A 253 -12.86 -16.76 27.49
C ARG A 253 -11.46 -16.87 26.93
N ILE A 254 -10.95 -15.73 26.46
CA ILE A 254 -9.59 -15.57 25.95
C ILE A 254 -8.89 -14.38 26.62
N LEU A 255 -7.56 -14.46 26.68
CA LEU A 255 -6.66 -13.32 26.94
C LEU A 255 -6.09 -12.86 25.60
N THR A 256 -6.28 -11.58 25.25
CA THR A 256 -5.85 -11.04 23.94
C THR A 256 -5.35 -9.61 24.07
N ASN A 257 -4.39 -9.24 23.21
CA ASN A 257 -3.96 -7.87 23.03
C ASN A 257 -4.97 -7.06 22.21
N ARG A 258 -4.95 -5.73 22.35
CA ARG A 258 -5.85 -4.79 21.64
C ARG A 258 -5.28 -4.38 20.28
N ALA A 259 -5.05 -5.33 19.37
CA ALA A 259 -4.55 -5.04 18.02
C ALA A 259 -5.54 -5.45 16.94
N SER A 260 -5.82 -4.54 16.00
CA SER A 260 -6.80 -4.78 14.92
C SER A 260 -6.27 -5.57 13.73
N GLY A 261 -4.95 -5.66 13.57
CA GLY A 261 -4.32 -6.31 12.41
C GLY A 261 -4.26 -5.46 11.13
N LYS A 262 -4.88 -4.27 11.12
CA LYS A 262 -4.86 -3.38 9.93
C LYS A 262 -3.44 -3.13 9.37
N THR A 263 -2.44 -2.96 10.23
CA THR A 263 -1.05 -2.73 9.80
C THR A 263 -0.47 -3.95 9.08
N GLY A 264 -0.64 -5.15 9.63
CA GLY A 264 -0.16 -6.38 9.00
C GLY A 264 -0.88 -6.69 7.68
N THR A 265 -2.19 -6.40 7.62
CA THR A 265 -2.95 -6.49 6.35
C THR A 265 -2.42 -5.51 5.31
N ALA A 266 -2.15 -4.25 5.68
CA ALA A 266 -1.59 -3.25 4.75
C ALA A 266 -0.20 -3.67 4.23
N LEU A 267 0.66 -4.21 5.11
CA LEU A 267 1.96 -4.77 4.73
C LEU A 267 1.82 -5.95 3.77
N ALA A 268 0.86 -6.85 4.00
CA ALA A 268 0.61 -7.99 3.12
C ALA A 268 0.14 -7.57 1.73
N LEU A 269 -0.80 -6.62 1.65
CA LEU A 269 -1.30 -6.12 0.37
C LEU A 269 -0.22 -5.35 -0.41
N SER A 270 0.61 -4.56 0.28
CA SER A 270 1.75 -3.87 -0.35
C SER A 270 2.84 -4.84 -0.82
N ALA A 271 3.16 -5.88 -0.03
CA ALA A 271 4.07 -6.94 -0.44
C ALA A 271 3.56 -7.70 -1.67
N TYR A 272 2.26 -8.05 -1.67
CA TYR A 272 1.59 -8.70 -2.80
C TYR A 272 1.65 -7.84 -4.07
N GLU A 273 1.33 -6.55 -3.96
CA GLU A 273 1.42 -5.60 -5.06
C GLU A 273 2.82 -5.56 -5.67
N LYS A 274 3.86 -5.62 -4.85
CA LYS A 274 5.26 -5.61 -5.28
C LYS A 274 5.79 -6.98 -5.74
N GLY A 275 4.90 -7.95 -5.98
CA GLY A 275 5.24 -9.24 -6.59
C GLY A 275 5.74 -10.31 -5.63
N ALA A 276 5.63 -10.11 -4.31
CA ALA A 276 6.01 -11.13 -3.33
C ALA A 276 5.06 -12.35 -3.36
N GLU A 277 5.57 -13.49 -2.93
CA GLU A 277 4.75 -14.59 -2.40
C GLU A 277 4.54 -14.33 -0.90
N VAL A 278 3.30 -14.04 -0.50
CA VAL A 278 2.96 -13.58 0.84
C VAL A 278 2.31 -14.69 1.63
N PHE A 279 2.75 -14.85 2.88
CA PHE A 279 2.15 -15.73 3.89
C PHE A 279 1.68 -14.88 5.06
N LEU A 280 0.37 -14.65 5.16
CA LEU A 280 -0.24 -13.81 6.19
C LEU A 280 -0.80 -14.67 7.32
N PHE A 281 -0.16 -14.61 8.49
CA PHE A 281 -0.55 -15.34 9.69
C PHE A 281 -1.41 -14.45 10.60
N HIS A 282 -2.71 -14.74 10.70
CA HIS A 282 -3.63 -13.96 11.52
C HIS A 282 -4.92 -14.71 11.89
N ARG A 283 -5.68 -14.15 12.83
CA ARG A 283 -7.01 -14.67 13.24
C ARG A 283 -8.17 -14.17 12.38
N ASN A 284 -7.93 -13.11 11.63
CA ASN A 284 -8.95 -12.48 10.77
C ASN A 284 -8.98 -13.19 9.41
N LYS A 285 -9.88 -12.75 8.53
CA LYS A 285 -9.92 -13.18 7.14
C LYS A 285 -10.11 -11.96 6.23
N LEU A 286 -9.47 -11.94 5.07
CA LEU A 286 -9.77 -10.97 4.03
C LEU A 286 -11.11 -11.27 3.36
N ASP A 287 -11.78 -10.23 2.88
CA ASP A 287 -13.07 -10.34 2.19
C ASP A 287 -12.94 -10.77 0.72
N PHE A 288 -11.71 -11.04 0.27
CA PHE A 288 -11.37 -11.39 -1.10
C PHE A 288 -10.09 -12.23 -1.14
N ASP A 289 -9.97 -13.06 -2.18
CA ASP A 289 -8.84 -13.95 -2.38
C ASP A 289 -7.87 -13.36 -3.40
N LEU A 290 -6.58 -13.34 -3.08
CA LEU A 290 -5.51 -12.97 -4.01
C LEU A 290 -4.54 -14.15 -4.13
N PRO A 291 -4.31 -14.70 -5.33
CA PRO A 291 -3.22 -15.64 -5.58
C PRO A 291 -1.92 -15.01 -5.12
N HIS A 292 -0.97 -15.81 -4.63
CA HIS A 292 0.27 -15.30 -4.02
C HIS A 292 0.08 -14.55 -2.69
N LEU A 293 -1.14 -14.45 -2.16
CA LEU A 293 -1.39 -14.04 -0.77
C LEU A 293 -2.11 -15.18 -0.05
N ASN A 294 -1.34 -15.95 0.71
CA ASN A 294 -1.82 -17.12 1.42
C ASN A 294 -2.18 -16.74 2.85
N GLU A 295 -3.48 -16.73 3.18
CA GLU A 295 -3.95 -16.54 4.55
C GLU A 295 -3.82 -17.84 5.36
N ILE A 296 -3.15 -17.76 6.51
CA ILE A 296 -2.95 -18.88 7.43
C ILE A 296 -3.59 -18.49 8.76
N TYR A 297 -4.69 -19.17 9.10
CA TYR A 297 -5.36 -18.97 10.37
C TYR A 297 -4.47 -19.44 11.52
N VAL A 298 -4.23 -18.56 12.49
CA VAL A 298 -3.51 -18.89 13.73
C VAL A 298 -4.20 -18.23 14.90
N GLU A 299 -4.39 -18.95 16.01
CA GLU A 299 -5.13 -18.42 17.17
C GLU A 299 -4.22 -17.89 18.28
N SER A 300 -3.31 -18.73 18.79
CA SER A 300 -2.45 -18.41 19.95
C SER A 300 -1.03 -18.03 19.54
N ALA A 301 -0.24 -17.55 20.49
CA ALA A 301 1.18 -17.26 20.28
C ALA A 301 1.99 -18.51 19.89
N ASP A 302 1.68 -19.66 20.49
CA ASP A 302 2.33 -20.93 20.17
C ASP A 302 1.93 -21.44 18.78
N ASP A 303 0.64 -21.34 18.43
CA ASP A 303 0.13 -21.70 17.10
C ASP A 303 0.76 -20.83 16.00
N MET A 304 0.77 -19.50 16.19
CA MET A 304 1.43 -18.58 15.27
C MET A 304 2.91 -18.90 15.09
N THR A 305 3.63 -19.13 16.19
CA THR A 305 5.07 -19.46 16.16
C THR A 305 5.31 -20.76 15.39
N LYS A 306 4.57 -21.84 15.71
CA LYS A 306 4.70 -23.13 15.02
C LYS A 306 4.38 -23.03 13.54
N SER A 307 3.29 -22.34 13.19
CA SER A 307 2.84 -22.19 11.81
C SER A 307 3.83 -21.38 10.96
N VAL A 308 4.40 -20.29 11.50
CA VAL A 308 5.46 -19.53 10.82
C VAL A 308 6.69 -20.41 10.58
N ILE A 309 7.18 -21.10 11.59
CA ILE A 309 8.35 -21.97 11.49
C ILE A 309 8.13 -23.09 10.48
N GLN A 310 6.97 -23.75 10.55
CA GLN A 310 6.63 -24.84 9.64
C GLN A 310 6.63 -24.33 8.20
N LYS A 311 5.98 -23.19 7.94
CA LYS A 311 5.91 -22.65 6.59
C LYS A 311 7.27 -22.21 6.05
N ILE A 312 8.13 -21.62 6.88
CA ILE A 312 9.53 -21.32 6.50
C ILE A 312 10.27 -22.60 6.07
N LYS A 313 10.10 -23.70 6.82
CA LYS A 313 10.73 -24.99 6.50
C LYS A 313 10.17 -25.62 5.22
N ASP A 314 8.85 -25.55 5.03
CA ASP A 314 8.19 -26.08 3.84
C ASP A 314 8.71 -25.37 2.58
N GLU A 315 8.75 -24.03 2.60
CA GLU A 315 9.23 -23.23 1.47
C GLU A 315 10.71 -23.48 1.16
N LYS A 316 11.56 -23.64 2.18
CA LYS A 316 12.97 -24.04 1.97
C LYS A 316 13.11 -25.43 1.35
N SER A 317 12.21 -26.35 1.69
CA SER A 317 12.27 -27.73 1.22
C SER A 317 11.89 -27.89 -0.25
N THR A 318 11.24 -26.88 -0.85
CA THR A 318 10.91 -26.86 -2.28
C THR A 318 12.13 -26.81 -3.20
N GLY A 319 13.32 -26.46 -2.66
CA GLY A 319 14.55 -26.27 -3.43
C GLY A 319 14.59 -24.97 -4.23
N ALA A 320 13.54 -24.15 -4.17
CA ALA A 320 13.50 -22.87 -4.84
C ALA A 320 14.36 -21.84 -4.07
N LYS A 321 15.18 -21.07 -4.81
CA LYS A 321 16.05 -20.04 -4.25
C LYS A 321 15.27 -18.75 -3.96
N HIS A 322 14.25 -18.83 -3.12
CA HIS A 322 13.52 -17.65 -2.66
C HIS A 322 14.28 -16.97 -1.52
N LYS A 323 14.32 -15.64 -1.53
CA LYS A 323 14.69 -14.88 -0.32
C LYS A 323 13.54 -14.96 0.67
N ASN A 324 13.83 -15.18 1.94
CA ASN A 324 12.81 -15.22 3.00
C ASN A 324 12.89 -13.95 3.85
N ILE A 325 11.75 -13.30 4.08
CA ILE A 325 11.62 -12.14 4.94
C ILE A 325 10.51 -12.38 5.94
N LEU A 326 10.78 -12.16 7.23
CA LEU A 326 9.76 -12.14 8.27
C LEU A 326 9.45 -10.70 8.68
N ILE A 327 8.20 -10.29 8.52
CA ILE A 327 7.67 -9.03 9.06
C ILE A 327 6.79 -9.36 10.27
N SER A 328 7.36 -9.22 11.46
CA SER A 328 6.69 -9.51 12.72
C SER A 328 5.87 -8.31 13.20
N ALA A 329 4.67 -8.12 12.63
CA ALA A 329 3.78 -6.99 12.92
C ALA A 329 2.63 -7.33 13.90
N ALA A 330 2.46 -8.60 14.28
CA ALA A 330 1.43 -8.99 15.26
C ALA A 330 1.78 -8.54 16.68
N ALA A 331 0.74 -8.20 17.45
CA ALA A 331 0.81 -8.06 18.90
C ALA A 331 0.67 -9.44 19.56
N ILE A 332 1.72 -10.25 19.45
CA ILE A 332 1.81 -11.59 20.03
C ILE A 332 1.79 -11.49 21.56
N SER A 333 1.03 -12.36 22.22
CA SER A 333 1.00 -12.40 23.69
C SER A 333 2.35 -12.83 24.26
N ASP A 334 2.88 -12.07 25.22
CA ASP A 334 4.11 -12.43 25.94
C ASP A 334 3.88 -13.51 27.01
N TYR A 335 2.63 -13.69 27.43
CA TYR A 335 2.23 -14.65 28.46
C TYR A 335 1.01 -15.45 28.00
N THR A 336 0.90 -16.68 28.49
CA THR A 336 -0.25 -17.56 28.29
C THR A 336 -0.65 -18.22 29.61
N THR A 337 -1.71 -19.01 29.61
CA THR A 337 -2.25 -19.69 30.81
C THR A 337 -2.61 -21.14 30.50
N ASP A 338 -2.75 -21.96 31.53
CA ASP A 338 -3.17 -23.35 31.36
C ASP A 338 -4.62 -23.40 30.87
N LYS A 339 -4.81 -23.88 29.63
CA LYS A 339 -6.14 -24.01 29.01
C LYS A 339 -7.01 -24.96 29.83
N LYS A 340 -8.22 -24.51 30.16
CA LYS A 340 -9.28 -25.39 30.68
C LYS A 340 -10.28 -25.75 29.58
N GLU A 341 -10.52 -27.04 29.39
CA GLU A 341 -11.46 -27.52 28.35
C GLU A 341 -12.91 -27.12 28.64
N GLU A 342 -13.27 -26.94 29.91
CA GLU A 342 -14.62 -26.52 30.31
C GLU A 342 -14.64 -25.08 30.82
N LYS A 343 -15.77 -24.39 30.56
CA LYS A 343 -16.08 -23.07 31.12
C LYS A 343 -15.84 -23.07 32.64
N ILE A 344 -15.00 -22.14 33.11
CA ILE A 344 -14.81 -21.95 34.54
C ILE A 344 -16.12 -21.45 35.14
N LYS A 345 -16.71 -22.25 36.04
CA LYS A 345 -17.99 -21.98 36.71
C LYS A 345 -18.01 -20.58 37.31
N SER A 346 -19.09 -19.84 37.05
CA SER A 346 -19.39 -18.56 37.71
C SER A 346 -19.77 -18.77 39.18
N GLY A 347 -19.59 -17.75 40.01
CA GLY A 347 -20.00 -17.77 41.43
C GLY A 347 -18.87 -17.88 42.45
N LYS A 348 -17.61 -17.84 42.02
CA LYS A 348 -16.47 -17.62 42.93
C LYS A 348 -16.32 -16.12 43.19
N SER A 349 -15.89 -15.76 44.41
CA SER A 349 -15.56 -14.37 44.76
C SER A 349 -14.34 -13.85 44.00
N GLU A 350 -13.45 -14.75 43.57
CA GLU A 350 -12.23 -14.44 42.85
C GLU A 350 -11.89 -15.53 41.83
N LEU A 351 -11.28 -15.13 40.70
CA LEU A 351 -10.67 -16.01 39.72
C LEU A 351 -9.20 -15.65 39.57
N ILE A 352 -8.31 -16.58 39.95
CA ILE A 352 -6.86 -16.43 39.82
C ILE A 352 -6.41 -17.17 38.56
N LEU A 353 -5.71 -16.46 37.67
CA LEU A 353 -5.06 -17.03 36.49
C LEU A 353 -3.54 -17.04 36.69
N SER A 354 -2.93 -18.21 36.54
CA SER A 354 -1.48 -18.34 36.52
C SER A 354 -0.99 -18.08 35.09
N LEU A 355 -0.09 -17.12 34.93
CA LEU A 355 0.47 -16.75 33.64
C LEU A 355 1.93 -17.19 33.53
N HIS A 356 2.29 -17.78 32.40
CA HIS A 356 3.65 -18.21 32.09
C HIS A 356 4.10 -17.67 30.73
N PRO A 357 5.40 -17.41 30.53
CA PRO A 357 5.91 -16.75 29.33
C PRO A 357 5.72 -17.62 28.09
N THR A 358 5.46 -17.00 26.95
CA THR A 358 5.41 -17.64 25.62
C THR A 358 6.79 -17.72 24.99
N LYS A 359 6.93 -18.57 23.96
CA LYS A 359 8.15 -18.63 23.14
C LYS A 359 8.29 -17.37 22.29
N LYS A 360 9.53 -16.92 22.07
CA LYS A 360 9.81 -15.74 21.23
C LYS A 360 9.87 -16.14 19.75
N LEU A 361 8.84 -15.76 18.99
CA LEU A 361 8.67 -16.13 17.57
C LEU A 361 9.90 -15.81 16.72
N ILE A 362 10.48 -14.61 16.85
CA ILE A 362 11.62 -14.17 16.05
C ILE A 362 12.85 -15.07 16.26
N GLU A 363 13.13 -15.45 17.51
CA GLU A 363 14.26 -16.31 17.83
C GLU A 363 14.07 -17.71 17.24
N GLU A 364 12.87 -18.28 17.37
CA GLU A 364 12.56 -19.59 16.80
C GLU A 364 12.57 -19.59 15.26
N ALA A 365 12.11 -18.50 14.63
CA ALA A 365 12.18 -18.32 13.19
C ALA A 365 13.63 -18.25 12.68
N LYS A 366 14.51 -17.50 13.36
CA LYS A 366 15.95 -17.45 13.03
C LYS A 366 16.67 -18.78 13.23
N LYS A 367 16.25 -19.61 14.20
CA LYS A 367 16.76 -20.98 14.34
C LYS A 367 16.37 -21.87 13.15
N ALA A 368 15.16 -21.67 12.60
CA ALA A 368 14.70 -22.38 11.41
C ALA A 368 15.34 -21.87 10.12
N ASP A 369 15.64 -20.57 10.06
CA ASP A 369 16.31 -19.92 8.95
C ASP A 369 17.31 -18.85 9.43
N PRO A 370 18.61 -19.21 9.54
CA PRO A 370 19.65 -18.26 9.95
C PRO A 370 19.84 -17.07 8.99
N ASP A 371 19.46 -17.20 7.73
CA ASP A 371 19.58 -16.16 6.70
C ASP A 371 18.32 -15.29 6.58
N LEU A 372 17.32 -15.53 7.43
CA LEU A 372 16.04 -14.82 7.44
C LEU A 372 16.25 -13.34 7.77
N LEU A 373 15.84 -12.46 6.84
CA LEU A 373 15.74 -11.04 7.14
C LEU A 373 14.53 -10.81 8.04
N VAL A 374 14.75 -10.19 9.20
CA VAL A 374 13.70 -9.93 10.18
C VAL A 374 13.42 -8.44 10.31
N VAL A 375 12.15 -8.08 10.09
CA VAL A 375 11.57 -6.77 10.36
C VAL A 375 10.68 -6.88 11.60
N ALA A 376 11.10 -6.29 12.72
CA ALA A 376 10.36 -6.35 13.98
C ALA A 376 9.58 -5.06 14.23
N PHE A 377 8.30 -5.18 14.61
CA PHE A 377 7.55 -4.02 15.11
C PHE A 377 7.74 -3.84 16.61
N LYS A 378 7.86 -2.59 17.03
CA LYS A 378 7.95 -2.18 18.44
C LYS A 378 6.97 -1.04 18.67
N ALA A 379 5.89 -1.33 19.39
CA ALA A 379 4.91 -0.34 19.79
C ALA A 379 5.08 -0.07 21.28
N GLU A 380 5.31 1.18 21.67
CA GLU A 380 5.46 1.56 23.07
C GLU A 380 4.59 2.76 23.43
N THR A 381 4.01 2.70 24.62
CA THR A 381 3.02 3.68 25.11
C THR A 381 3.59 4.59 26.19
N ALA A 382 4.87 4.45 26.58
CA ALA A 382 5.41 5.17 27.73
C ALA A 382 6.91 5.51 27.68
N MET A 383 7.52 5.54 26.50
CA MET A 383 8.94 5.80 26.33
C MET A 383 9.19 7.18 25.72
N SER A 384 10.31 7.81 26.09
CA SER A 384 10.82 8.97 25.35
C SER A 384 11.29 8.54 23.96
N PHE A 385 11.53 9.52 23.07
CA PHE A 385 12.08 9.23 21.75
C PHE A 385 13.43 8.52 21.84
N GLU A 386 14.32 8.98 22.74
CA GLU A 386 15.65 8.41 22.96
C GLU A 386 15.56 6.97 23.45
N GLU A 387 14.72 6.70 24.46
CA GLU A 387 14.53 5.34 24.99
C GLU A 387 13.99 4.38 23.92
N LEU A 388 13.07 4.84 23.06
CA LEU A 388 12.52 4.05 21.96
C LEU A 388 13.59 3.71 20.92
N MET A 389 14.44 4.68 20.56
CA MET A 389 15.55 4.48 19.62
C MET A 389 16.63 3.56 20.21
N ASP A 390 16.98 3.72 21.48
CA ASP A 390 17.95 2.87 22.17
C ASP A 390 17.46 1.41 22.24
N SER A 391 16.17 1.20 22.55
CA SER A 391 15.58 -0.15 22.55
C SER A 391 15.58 -0.78 21.16
N ALA A 392 15.27 -0.01 20.12
CA ALA A 392 15.33 -0.48 18.73
C ALA A 392 16.78 -0.82 18.32
N ALA A 393 17.74 0.03 18.66
CA ALA A 393 19.16 -0.17 18.41
C ALA A 393 19.69 -1.43 19.12
N GLN A 394 19.27 -1.66 20.37
CA GLN A 394 19.66 -2.84 21.14
C GLN A 394 19.22 -4.13 20.43
N LYS A 395 17.97 -4.22 19.97
CA LYS A 395 17.48 -5.40 19.23
C LYS A 395 18.28 -5.69 17.97
N ILE A 396 18.71 -4.66 17.26
CA ILE A 396 19.53 -4.82 16.06
C ILE A 396 20.95 -5.28 16.42
N ASN A 397 21.56 -4.70 17.46
CA ASN A 397 22.90 -5.07 17.90
C ASN A 397 22.97 -6.47 18.50
N GLU A 398 21.91 -6.93 19.16
CA GLU A 398 21.75 -8.31 19.66
C GLU A 398 21.44 -9.31 18.54
N GLY A 399 21.24 -8.85 17.30
CA GLY A 399 20.92 -9.70 16.15
C GLY A 399 19.50 -10.26 16.19
N ILE A 400 18.60 -9.67 16.99
CA ILE A 400 17.18 -10.08 17.05
C ILE A 400 16.47 -9.68 15.76
N ALA A 401 16.71 -8.46 15.25
CA ALA A 401 16.09 -7.95 14.04
C ALA A 401 17.12 -7.26 13.14
N ASP A 402 16.89 -7.26 11.83
CA ASP A 402 17.68 -6.50 10.86
C ASP A 402 17.15 -5.07 10.73
N ILE A 403 15.82 -4.93 10.85
CA ILE A 403 15.09 -3.66 10.80
C ILE A 403 14.07 -3.63 11.93
N VAL A 404 13.92 -2.49 12.60
CA VAL A 404 12.90 -2.27 13.62
C VAL A 404 11.97 -1.12 13.20
N VAL A 405 10.67 -1.38 13.15
CA VAL A 405 9.64 -0.36 12.96
C VAL A 405 9.15 0.06 14.34
N ALA A 406 9.64 1.19 14.82
CA ALA A 406 9.32 1.73 16.14
C ALA A 406 8.15 2.72 16.06
N ASN A 407 7.14 2.53 16.89
CA ASN A 407 5.93 3.37 16.94
C ASN A 407 5.71 3.93 18.36
N ASN A 408 5.55 5.24 18.48
CA ASN A 408 5.13 5.88 19.72
C ASN A 408 3.61 6.04 19.74
N VAL A 409 2.94 5.18 20.51
CA VAL A 409 1.48 5.01 20.49
C VAL A 409 0.74 6.14 21.25
N ARG A 410 1.45 7.08 21.91
CA ARG A 410 0.81 8.13 22.74
C ARG A 410 0.13 9.24 21.94
N GLU A 411 0.64 9.60 20.76
CA GLU A 411 0.14 10.79 20.03
C GLU A 411 -1.02 10.48 19.09
N LYS A 412 -1.07 9.26 18.54
CA LYS A 412 -2.19 8.72 17.73
C LYS A 412 -2.33 7.22 18.03
N GLY A 413 -3.34 6.86 18.83
CA GLY A 413 -3.42 5.56 19.51
C GLY A 413 -3.48 4.30 18.62
N MET A 414 -3.43 3.12 19.26
CA MET A 414 -3.67 1.83 18.58
C MET A 414 -5.05 1.82 17.93
N GLY A 415 -5.09 1.86 16.60
CA GLY A 415 -6.32 1.70 15.82
C GLY A 415 -6.73 2.88 14.95
N THR A 416 -6.02 4.01 15.01
CA THR A 416 -6.19 5.14 14.07
C THR A 416 -5.71 4.76 12.67
N ASP A 417 -6.28 5.39 11.63
CA ASP A 417 -5.86 5.14 10.25
C ASP A 417 -4.54 5.84 9.92
N ASP A 418 -4.24 6.97 10.56
CA ASP A 418 -2.94 7.65 10.52
C ASP A 418 -2.04 7.23 11.68
N ASN A 419 -0.74 7.13 11.42
CA ASN A 419 0.28 6.73 12.39
C ASN A 419 1.63 7.40 12.07
N ASP A 420 2.53 7.41 13.04
CA ASP A 420 3.89 7.95 12.90
C ASP A 420 4.87 6.87 13.38
N VAL A 421 5.77 6.43 12.50
CA VAL A 421 6.74 5.36 12.80
C VAL A 421 8.15 5.80 12.46
N TYR A 422 9.11 5.23 13.18
CA TYR A 422 10.53 5.37 12.93
C TYR A 422 11.07 4.04 12.42
N LEU A 423 11.58 4.03 11.20
CA LEU A 423 12.24 2.87 10.62
C LEU A 423 13.71 2.89 11.04
N VAL A 424 14.09 2.01 11.98
CA VAL A 424 15.44 1.91 12.53
C VAL A 424 16.17 0.73 11.89
N PHE A 425 17.39 0.95 11.43
CA PHE A 425 18.19 -0.07 10.74
C PHE A 425 19.68 0.15 10.96
N LYS A 426 20.46 -0.90 10.69
CA LYS A 426 21.93 -0.86 10.76
C LYS A 426 22.53 -0.90 9.37
N ASP A 427 23.27 0.16 9.07
CA ASP A 427 24.21 0.23 7.95
C ASP A 427 25.63 0.11 8.54
N LEU A 428 26.43 1.16 8.52
CA LEU A 428 27.66 1.26 9.34
C LEU A 428 27.37 1.60 10.82
N MET A 429 26.36 2.43 11.05
CA MET A 429 25.84 2.81 12.37
C MET A 429 24.32 2.70 12.37
N ILE A 430 23.71 2.76 13.55
CA ILE A 430 22.24 2.81 13.67
C ILE A 430 21.74 4.13 13.08
N LYS A 431 20.80 4.03 12.15
CA LYS A 431 20.09 5.15 11.50
C LYS A 431 18.59 4.97 11.71
N TRP A 432 17.84 6.07 11.59
CA TRP A 432 16.38 6.04 11.61
C TRP A 432 15.78 7.01 10.61
N ILE A 433 14.58 6.69 10.11
CA ILE A 433 13.82 7.53 9.17
C ILE A 433 12.38 7.65 9.68
N PRO A 434 11.84 8.87 9.83
CA PRO A 434 10.44 9.06 10.20
C PRO A 434 9.53 8.82 8.98
N ILE A 435 8.44 8.09 9.20
CA ILE A 435 7.40 7.81 8.20
C ILE A 435 6.06 8.12 8.85
N SER A 436 5.29 8.99 8.20
CA SER A 436 4.03 9.51 8.71
C SER A 436 2.92 9.38 7.68
N GLY A 437 1.72 9.04 8.15
CA GLY A 437 0.52 9.02 7.32
C GLY A 437 -0.31 7.77 7.55
N ARG A 438 -1.12 7.40 6.56
CA ARG A 438 -1.97 6.23 6.68
C ARG A 438 -1.19 4.93 6.69
N LYS A 439 -1.77 3.89 7.29
CA LYS A 439 -1.17 2.55 7.36
C LYS A 439 -0.75 1.99 6.01
N GLU A 440 -1.53 2.21 4.96
CA GLU A 440 -1.22 1.76 3.60
C GLU A 440 0.02 2.48 3.04
N MET A 441 0.15 3.79 3.30
CA MET A 441 1.33 4.56 2.89
C MET A 441 2.57 4.17 3.69
N ILE A 442 2.42 3.99 4.99
CA ILE A 442 3.52 3.51 5.86
C ILE A 442 3.98 2.12 5.41
N ALA A 443 3.04 1.20 5.14
CA ALA A 443 3.36 -0.13 4.64
C ALA A 443 4.14 -0.04 3.32
N ASP A 444 3.66 0.76 2.36
CA ASP A 444 4.33 0.93 1.07
C ASP A 444 5.75 1.48 1.21
N GLU A 445 5.97 2.48 2.05
CA GLU A 445 7.31 3.04 2.31
C GLU A 445 8.24 2.04 3.02
N ILE A 446 7.73 1.26 3.99
CA ILE A 446 8.49 0.17 4.61
C ILE A 446 8.91 -0.86 3.57
N LEU A 447 7.99 -1.30 2.70
CA LEU A 447 8.27 -2.32 1.69
C LEU A 447 9.21 -1.79 0.60
N LYS A 448 9.09 -0.51 0.19
CA LYS A 448 10.06 0.14 -0.72
C LYS A 448 11.46 0.16 -0.13
N PHE A 449 11.58 0.53 1.15
CA PHE A 449 12.87 0.52 1.84
C PHE A 449 13.48 -0.88 1.88
N ILE A 450 12.69 -1.90 2.25
CA ILE A 450 13.15 -3.29 2.30
C ILE A 450 13.59 -3.78 0.91
N ALA A 451 12.83 -3.47 -0.14
CA ALA A 451 13.16 -3.86 -1.51
C ALA A 451 14.52 -3.30 -1.96
N GLN A 452 14.76 -2.01 -1.75
CA GLN A 452 16.00 -1.34 -2.14
C GLN A 452 17.23 -1.88 -1.37
N ASN A 453 17.09 -2.11 -0.07
CA ASN A 453 18.19 -2.57 0.78
C ASN A 453 18.44 -4.10 0.67
N ASN A 454 17.50 -4.85 0.08
CA ASN A 454 17.67 -6.28 -0.20
C ASN A 454 18.54 -6.57 -1.43
N GLU A 455 18.76 -5.60 -2.30
CA GLU A 455 19.65 -5.72 -3.45
C GLU A 455 21.11 -5.36 -3.10
N SER A 456 21.31 -4.41 -2.19
CA SER A 456 22.63 -3.86 -1.84
C SER A 456 23.56 -4.81 -1.07
N LYS A 457 23.07 -5.95 -0.57
CA LYS A 457 23.97 -7.03 -0.08
C LYS A 457 24.76 -7.71 -1.21
N GLY A 458 24.49 -7.36 -2.48
CA GLY A 458 25.27 -7.78 -3.66
C GLY A 458 26.12 -6.69 -4.33
N THR A 459 25.88 -5.40 -4.08
CA THR A 459 26.62 -4.29 -4.71
C THR A 459 26.62 -3.05 -3.82
N THR A 460 27.82 -2.55 -3.49
CA THR A 460 28.09 -1.31 -2.75
C THR A 460 27.61 -0.08 -3.51
N GLU A 461 26.40 0.41 -3.23
CA GLU A 461 25.96 1.79 -3.52
C GLU A 461 24.77 2.16 -2.60
N SER A 462 25.06 2.66 -1.39
CA SER A 462 24.05 3.03 -0.36
C SER A 462 23.85 4.56 -0.18
N ASP A 463 24.42 5.40 -1.05
CA ASP A 463 24.56 6.84 -0.76
C ASP A 463 23.42 7.74 -1.24
N ASN A 464 22.48 7.24 -2.07
CA ASN A 464 21.48 8.10 -2.71
C ASN A 464 20.19 8.35 -1.89
N PHE A 465 19.90 7.58 -0.83
CA PHE A 465 18.65 7.73 -0.07
C PHE A 465 18.75 8.72 1.11
N THR A 466 19.88 8.70 1.83
CA THR A 466 20.10 9.58 3.00
C THR A 466 19.96 11.06 2.62
N ASN A 467 20.40 11.44 1.41
CA ASN A 467 20.33 12.82 0.90
C ASN A 467 18.93 13.26 0.44
N LYS A 468 18.07 12.35 -0.05
CA LYS A 468 16.70 12.71 -0.47
C LYS A 468 15.76 12.91 0.73
N PHE A 469 15.90 12.07 1.77
CA PHE A 469 15.07 12.18 2.96
C PHE A 469 15.52 13.30 3.92
N THR A 470 16.82 13.54 4.07
CA THR A 470 17.30 14.69 4.87
C THR A 470 16.82 16.02 4.32
N ALA A 471 16.82 16.20 2.98
CA ALA A 471 16.32 17.43 2.35
C ALA A 471 14.82 17.68 2.61
N ALA A 472 13.99 16.62 2.58
CA ALA A 472 12.56 16.71 2.86
C ALA A 472 12.26 16.98 4.36
N SER A 473 13.04 16.37 5.28
CA SER A 473 12.92 16.62 6.72
C SER A 473 13.36 18.03 7.12
N SER A 474 14.41 18.60 6.50
CA SER A 474 14.84 19.98 6.76
C SER A 474 13.83 21.03 6.29
N MET A 475 13.06 20.75 5.23
CA MET A 475 11.97 21.64 4.79
C MET A 475 10.76 21.57 5.72
N ASN A 476 10.43 20.39 6.27
CA ASN A 476 9.31 20.24 7.21
C ASN A 476 9.61 20.81 8.61
N SER A 477 10.86 20.78 9.08
CA SER A 477 11.22 21.42 10.36
C SER A 477 11.17 22.94 10.29
N MET A 478 11.51 23.54 9.14
CA MET A 478 11.35 24.98 8.89
C MET A 478 9.86 25.38 8.86
N MET A 479 9.02 24.62 8.17
CA MET A 479 7.57 24.86 8.09
C MET A 479 6.84 24.70 9.44
N LEU A 480 7.32 23.81 10.33
CA LEU A 480 6.79 23.70 11.70
C LEU A 480 7.23 24.86 12.59
N GLY A 481 8.46 25.35 12.42
CA GLY A 481 8.98 26.53 13.12
C GLY A 481 8.19 27.80 12.76
N ASP A 482 7.86 27.96 11.49
CA ASP A 482 7.11 29.13 11.00
C ASP A 482 5.64 29.11 11.48
N LYS A 483 4.97 27.94 11.48
CA LYS A 483 3.60 27.78 12.02
C LYS A 483 3.48 27.94 13.53
N LEU A 484 4.56 27.66 14.28
CA LEU A 484 4.61 27.93 15.72
C LEU A 484 4.87 29.41 16.00
N SER A 485 5.57 30.12 15.10
CA SER A 485 5.78 31.57 15.20
C SER A 485 4.51 32.37 14.86
N GLU A 486 3.71 31.93 13.87
CA GLU A 486 2.41 32.54 13.56
C GLU A 486 1.39 32.37 14.70
N LYS A 487 1.38 31.22 15.38
CA LYS A 487 0.50 30.99 16.54
C LYS A 487 0.92 31.74 17.80
N ALA A 488 2.19 32.13 17.92
CA ALA A 488 2.67 32.96 19.03
C ALA A 488 2.29 34.44 18.87
N ASN A 489 2.01 34.90 17.64
CA ASN A 489 1.58 36.28 17.36
C ASN A 489 0.06 36.50 17.48
N GLU A 490 -0.75 35.46 17.67
CA GLU A 490 -2.22 35.57 17.81
C GLU A 490 -2.71 35.54 19.27
N ILE A 491 -1.83 35.37 20.26
CA ILE A 491 -2.19 35.39 21.69
C ILE A 491 -1.42 36.52 22.37
N GLY A 492 -1.93 37.74 22.21
CA GLY A 492 -1.53 38.89 23.00
C GLY A 492 -2.33 38.92 24.30
N ASP A 493 -1.66 38.69 25.43
CA ASP A 493 -2.01 39.34 26.69
C ASP A 493 -0.71 39.61 27.47
N ALA A 494 -0.40 40.90 27.59
CA ALA A 494 0.74 41.42 28.31
C ALA A 494 0.42 41.40 29.81
N ASP A 495 1.12 40.55 30.58
CA ASP A 495 1.45 40.81 31.99
C ASP A 495 2.39 39.77 32.66
N ASP A 496 2.89 38.75 31.95
CA ASP A 496 3.79 37.73 32.55
C ASP A 496 5.27 37.80 32.10
N GLU A 497 5.68 38.84 31.36
CA GLU A 497 7.07 38.99 30.87
C GLU A 497 8.11 39.29 31.97
N ASN A 498 7.69 39.76 33.16
CA ASN A 498 8.64 40.08 34.23
C ASN A 498 8.92 38.92 35.20
N LYS A 499 8.29 37.75 35.01
CA LYS A 499 8.53 36.56 35.86
C LYS A 499 9.41 35.50 35.20
N LEU A 500 9.39 35.37 33.87
CA LEU A 500 10.25 34.40 33.14
C LEU A 500 11.70 34.89 32.94
N MET A 501 11.96 36.20 32.95
CA MET A 501 13.31 36.76 32.79
C MET A 501 14.21 36.64 34.04
N LYS A 502 13.65 36.25 35.20
CA LYS A 502 14.42 36.05 36.45
C LYS A 502 14.95 34.62 36.62
N ASP A 503 14.23 33.62 36.10
CA ASP A 503 14.62 32.21 36.25
C ASP A 503 15.61 31.73 35.16
N GLN A 504 15.73 32.44 34.04
CA GLN A 504 16.76 32.16 33.01
C GLN A 504 18.16 32.69 33.38
N LYS A 505 18.30 33.61 34.36
CA LYS A 505 19.63 34.11 34.78
C LYS A 505 20.29 33.30 35.89
N GLU A 506 19.56 32.45 36.63
CA GLU A 506 20.15 31.57 37.65
C GLU A 506 20.54 30.17 37.14
N SER A 507 20.06 29.74 35.97
CA SER A 507 20.41 28.43 35.39
C SER A 507 21.70 28.46 34.55
N HIS A 508 22.18 29.63 34.12
CA HIS A 508 23.41 29.78 33.32
C HIS A 508 24.70 29.99 34.13
N GLN A 509 24.65 29.93 35.47
CA GLN A 509 25.86 30.00 36.33
C GLN A 509 26.30 28.66 36.96
N LYS A 510 25.65 27.53 36.65
CA LYS A 510 25.98 26.21 37.24
C LYS A 510 26.41 25.09 36.29
N SER A 511 26.72 25.38 35.02
CA SER A 511 27.23 24.39 34.05
C SER A 511 28.60 24.76 33.48
N GLY A 512 29.55 25.14 34.34
CA GLY A 512 30.92 25.47 33.94
C GLY A 512 31.96 24.95 34.91
N ARG A 513 32.23 23.63 34.89
CA ARG A 513 33.46 23.01 35.42
C ARG A 513 33.52 21.51 35.05
N TYR A 514 34.15 21.19 33.93
CA TYR A 514 34.74 19.86 33.72
C TYR A 514 36.26 19.98 33.61
N LYS A 515 36.94 19.08 34.32
CA LYS A 515 38.37 19.06 34.65
C LYS A 515 39.24 18.64 33.46
N LYS A 516 40.46 19.17 33.44
CA LYS A 516 41.60 18.83 32.58
C LYS A 516 42.02 17.34 32.64
N PRO A 517 42.69 16.81 31.60
CA PRO A 517 43.09 15.41 31.51
C PRO A 517 44.34 15.11 32.35
N VAL A 518 44.38 13.92 32.97
CA VAL A 518 45.53 13.39 33.71
C VAL A 518 46.39 12.54 32.77
N GLN A 519 47.67 12.90 32.64
CA GLN A 519 48.73 12.11 32.02
C GLN A 519 48.96 10.80 32.79
N MET A 520 48.84 9.65 32.11
CA MET A 520 49.42 8.39 32.59
C MET A 520 50.94 8.38 32.36
N LYS A 521 51.71 8.36 33.44
CA LYS A 521 53.11 7.95 33.44
C LYS A 521 53.18 6.45 33.74
N GLY A 522 53.74 5.69 32.80
CA GLY A 522 54.13 4.30 33.02
C GLY A 522 55.27 4.19 34.02
N ARG A 523 55.19 3.19 34.90
CA ARG A 523 56.35 2.63 35.60
C ARG A 523 56.29 1.11 35.58
N VAL A 524 57.36 0.57 35.02
CA VAL A 524 57.82 -0.81 34.97
C VAL A 524 57.94 -1.40 36.38
N PHE A 525 57.60 -2.68 36.55
CA PHE A 525 58.28 -3.53 37.52
C PHE A 525 58.57 -4.91 36.90
N LYS A 526 59.87 -5.24 36.83
CA LYS A 526 60.41 -6.59 36.77
C LYS A 526 60.21 -7.23 38.15
N ARG A 527 59.58 -8.40 38.24
CA ARG A 527 60.22 -9.73 38.33
C ARG A 527 59.13 -10.78 38.46
#